data_AF-A0A9P5N3W9-F1
#
_entry.id   AF-A0A9P5N3W9-F1
#
_cell.length_a   1.000
_cell.length_b   1.000
_cell.length_c   1.000
_cell.angle_alpha   90.00
_cell.angle_beta   90.00
_cell.angle_gamma   90.00
#
_symmetry.space_group_name_H-M   'P 1'
#
loop_
_entity.id
_entity.type
_entity.pdbx_description
1 polymer ?
#
loop_
_entity_poly.entity_id
_entity_poly.type
_entity_poly.pdbx_seq_one_letter_code
_entity_poly.pdbx_strand_id
1 'polypeptide(L)'
;MWYDLGGSLGFLSTTFVSLYYPTLKARYWEGANTVRLGSFLVQRAIKAGGDSRFDEIKHQTGTFTAFWMAQALWVFLVGMPVYLVNVVPAHLHPALSCRDYASFGLYAGSLLFEIIADRQKSAWRRAQENKDHEEKFITSGLWSFSRHPNYVSEVGIWTGIWAISSVSFQSTHYPKETVALAAVSPLFTYFLLRYVSGVPPLERSAEKKWSQDAAWQTYKRKTPVFWPFLWRK
;
A
#
# COMPACT_ATOMS: atom_id res chain seq x y z
N MET A 1 11.21 5.73 -3.95
CA MET A 1 11.14 5.15 -2.59
C MET A 1 10.65 6.13 -1.52
N TRP A 2 10.47 7.41 -1.83
CA TRP A 2 9.78 8.38 -0.94
C TRP A 2 8.28 8.55 -1.28
N TYR A 3 7.84 8.01 -2.42
CA TYR A 3 6.44 8.04 -2.87
C TYR A 3 5.54 7.01 -2.17
N ASP A 4 6.05 5.80 -1.90
CA ASP A 4 5.26 4.76 -1.23
C ASP A 4 5.08 5.08 0.25
N LEU A 5 6.13 5.47 1.00
CA LEU A 5 5.99 5.81 2.42
C LEU A 5 5.12 7.05 2.66
N GLY A 6 5.20 8.08 1.80
CA GLY A 6 4.36 9.28 1.92
C GLY A 6 2.90 9.03 1.54
N GLY A 7 2.66 8.18 0.53
CA GLY A 7 1.33 7.73 0.12
C GLY A 7 0.70 6.80 1.14
N SER A 8 1.45 5.83 1.68
CA SER A 8 0.98 4.89 2.69
C SER A 8 0.79 5.54 4.05
N LEU A 9 1.67 6.44 4.52
CA LEU A 9 1.42 7.25 5.73
C LEU A 9 0.28 8.25 5.54
N GLY A 10 0.16 8.83 4.34
CA GLY A 10 -0.95 9.70 3.98
C GLY A 10 -2.28 8.94 3.98
N PHE A 11 -2.31 7.75 3.41
CA PHE A 11 -3.50 6.90 3.35
C PHE A 11 -3.83 6.30 4.72
N LEU A 12 -2.86 5.74 5.45
CA LEU A 12 -3.05 5.24 6.81
C LEU A 12 -3.52 6.35 7.75
N SER A 13 -2.96 7.55 7.67
CA SER A 13 -3.45 8.70 8.46
C SER A 13 -4.86 9.12 8.04
N THR A 14 -5.17 9.12 6.74
CA THR A 14 -6.51 9.46 6.23
C THR A 14 -7.55 8.41 6.57
N THR A 15 -7.19 7.12 6.57
CA THR A 15 -8.05 6.00 6.96
C THR A 15 -8.23 5.95 8.47
N PHE A 16 -7.20 6.19 9.27
CA PHE A 16 -7.32 6.28 10.72
C PHE A 16 -8.14 7.51 11.15
N VAL A 17 -7.91 8.65 10.49
CA VAL A 17 -8.73 9.85 10.65
C VAL A 17 -10.15 9.56 10.20
N SER A 18 -10.39 8.90 9.06
CA SER A 18 -11.73 8.56 8.55
C SER A 18 -12.50 7.59 9.46
N LEU A 19 -11.81 6.62 10.09
CA LEU A 19 -12.43 5.67 11.02
C LEU A 19 -12.84 6.33 12.35
N TYR A 20 -12.13 7.37 12.78
CA TYR A 20 -12.46 8.20 13.96
C TYR A 20 -13.12 9.54 13.62
N TYR A 21 -13.30 9.83 12.33
CA TYR A 21 -13.86 11.09 11.84
C TYR A 21 -15.30 11.26 12.29
N PRO A 22 -16.20 10.25 12.31
CA PRO A 22 -17.57 10.46 12.78
C PRO A 22 -17.64 10.92 14.24
N THR A 23 -16.76 10.40 15.10
CA THR A 23 -16.69 10.72 16.54
C THR A 23 -15.92 12.01 16.84
N LEU A 24 -14.92 12.38 16.02
CA LEU A 24 -14.21 13.67 16.11
C LEU A 24 -14.93 14.82 15.39
N LYS A 25 -15.61 14.55 14.28
CA LYS A 25 -16.44 15.51 13.50
C LYS A 25 -17.66 15.96 14.29
N ALA A 26 -18.25 15.07 15.10
CA ALA A 26 -19.33 15.41 16.02
C ALA A 26 -18.85 16.23 17.24
N ARG A 27 -17.54 16.26 17.53
CA ARG A 27 -16.98 16.91 18.73
C ARG A 27 -16.12 18.15 18.45
N TYR A 28 -15.54 18.30 17.24
CA TYR A 28 -14.50 19.30 16.98
C TYR A 28 -14.47 19.92 15.56
N TRP A 29 -15.50 19.79 14.72
CA TRP A 29 -15.44 20.37 13.38
C TRP A 29 -15.89 21.83 13.32
N GLU A 30 -14.93 22.75 13.35
CA GLU A 30 -14.99 23.99 12.58
C GLU A 30 -13.85 24.02 11.55
N GLY A 31 -14.19 24.31 10.29
CA GLY A 31 -13.42 24.04 9.06
C GLY A 31 -12.08 24.77 8.85
N ALA A 32 -11.44 25.31 9.89
CA ALA A 32 -10.19 26.06 9.79
C ALA A 32 -8.95 25.18 9.47
N ASN A 33 -8.95 23.91 9.90
CA ASN A 33 -7.77 23.04 9.76
C ASN A 33 -7.58 22.48 8.33
N THR A 34 -8.65 22.31 7.55
CA THR A 34 -8.57 21.83 6.17
C THR A 34 -7.94 22.87 5.25
N VAL A 35 -8.28 24.15 5.44
CA VAL A 35 -7.70 25.28 4.70
C VAL A 35 -6.22 25.46 5.08
N ARG A 36 -5.89 25.31 6.37
CA ARG A 36 -4.50 25.39 6.85
C ARG A 36 -3.64 24.24 6.31
N LEU A 37 -4.15 23.02 6.35
CA LEU A 37 -3.42 21.85 5.87
C LEU A 37 -3.29 21.88 4.34
N GLY A 38 -4.37 22.24 3.62
CA GLY A 38 -4.36 22.42 2.17
C GLY A 38 -3.37 23.48 1.72
N SER A 39 -3.37 24.66 2.36
CA SER A 39 -2.41 25.74 2.05
C SER A 39 -0.96 25.36 2.36
N PHE A 40 -0.71 24.61 3.45
CA PHE A 40 0.62 24.08 3.78
C PHE A 40 1.12 23.06 2.74
N LEU A 41 0.26 22.15 2.28
CA LEU A 41 0.61 21.17 1.25
C LEU A 41 0.90 21.84 -0.10
N VAL A 42 0.11 22.85 -0.48
CA VAL A 42 0.34 23.65 -1.70
C VAL A 42 1.66 24.44 -1.60
N GLN A 43 1.91 25.12 -0.47
CA GLN A 43 3.17 25.84 -0.25
C GLN A 43 4.39 24.91 -0.29
N ARG A 44 4.26 23.70 0.24
CA ARG A 44 5.31 22.68 0.20
C ARG A 44 5.51 22.13 -1.22
N ALA A 45 4.44 21.92 -1.99
CA ALA A 45 4.54 21.48 -3.38
C ALA A 45 5.25 22.54 -4.26
N ILE A 46 4.96 23.82 -4.03
CA ILE A 46 5.61 24.95 -4.71
C ILE A 46 7.09 25.06 -4.29
N LYS A 47 7.40 24.93 -2.98
CA LYS A 47 8.80 24.95 -2.48
C LYS A 47 9.64 23.76 -2.92
N ALA A 48 9.02 22.61 -3.19
CA ALA A 48 9.71 21.41 -3.66
C ALA A 48 10.15 21.47 -5.13
N GLY A 49 9.83 22.56 -5.85
CA GLY A 49 10.37 22.83 -7.19
C GLY A 49 9.77 21.97 -8.31
N GLY A 50 8.73 21.18 -8.03
CA GLY A 50 8.20 20.20 -8.96
C GLY A 50 9.09 18.96 -9.07
N ASP A 51 8.47 17.83 -9.40
CA ASP A 51 9.16 16.56 -9.61
C ASP A 51 9.59 16.49 -11.08
N SER A 52 10.90 16.50 -11.34
CA SER A 52 11.50 16.57 -12.69
C SER A 52 11.04 15.45 -13.64
N ARG A 53 10.39 14.41 -13.12
CA ARG A 53 9.75 13.33 -13.89
C ARG A 53 8.49 13.79 -14.64
N PHE A 54 7.86 14.87 -14.20
CA PHE A 54 6.71 15.47 -14.89
C PHE A 54 7.13 16.54 -15.91
N ASP A 55 8.44 16.81 -16.06
CA ASP A 55 8.95 17.83 -16.97
C ASP A 55 8.70 17.52 -18.45
N GLU A 56 8.77 16.24 -18.82
CA GLU A 56 8.45 15.80 -20.18
C GLU A 56 6.95 15.58 -20.41
N ILE A 57 6.18 15.27 -19.36
CA ILE A 57 4.76 14.86 -19.48
C ILE A 57 3.82 16.06 -19.49
N LYS A 58 4.21 17.20 -18.90
CA LYS A 58 3.35 18.40 -18.83
C LYS A 58 3.07 19.10 -20.17
N HIS A 59 3.79 18.74 -21.23
CA HIS A 59 3.51 19.23 -22.59
C HIS A 59 2.45 18.42 -23.34
N GLN A 60 2.04 17.25 -22.83
CA GLN A 60 1.00 16.41 -23.41
C GLN A 60 -0.20 16.33 -22.46
N THR A 61 -1.13 17.29 -22.62
CA THR A 61 -2.33 17.42 -21.77
C THR A 61 -3.17 16.13 -21.70
N GLY A 62 -3.26 15.37 -22.81
CA GLY A 62 -3.95 14.09 -22.86
C GLY A 62 -3.30 13.00 -21.99
N THR A 63 -2.00 12.79 -22.14
CA THR A 63 -1.23 11.78 -21.39
C THR A 63 -1.18 12.10 -19.89
N PHE A 64 -1.00 13.38 -19.55
CA PHE A 64 -1.04 13.84 -18.16
C PHE A 64 -2.41 13.59 -17.51
N THR A 65 -3.49 13.94 -18.21
CA THR A 65 -4.87 13.72 -17.72
C THR A 65 -5.16 12.23 -17.57
N ALA A 66 -4.75 11.40 -18.52
CA ALA A 66 -4.92 9.95 -18.45
C ALA A 66 -4.19 9.35 -17.25
N PHE A 67 -2.96 9.78 -16.98
CA PHE A 67 -2.21 9.33 -15.80
C PHE A 67 -2.89 9.75 -14.50
N TRP A 68 -3.39 10.98 -14.44
CA TRP A 68 -4.14 11.48 -13.28
C TRP A 68 -5.43 10.69 -13.05
N MET A 69 -6.20 10.41 -14.10
CA MET A 69 -7.41 9.60 -14.02
C MET A 69 -7.11 8.15 -13.64
N ALA A 70 -6.00 7.58 -14.11
CA ALA A 70 -5.55 6.25 -13.70
C ALA A 70 -5.16 6.20 -12.22
N GLN A 71 -4.49 7.23 -11.70
CA GLN A 71 -4.19 7.35 -10.27
C GLN A 71 -5.46 7.53 -9.43
N ALA A 72 -6.41 8.35 -9.89
CA ALA A 72 -7.70 8.53 -9.22
C ALA A 72 -8.49 7.21 -9.20
N LEU A 73 -8.54 6.49 -10.32
CA LEU A 73 -9.18 5.18 -10.42
C LEU A 73 -8.50 4.16 -9.50
N TRP A 74 -7.17 4.14 -9.43
CA TRP A 74 -6.44 3.28 -8.50
C TRP A 74 -6.91 3.56 -7.07
N VAL A 75 -6.77 4.79 -6.59
CA VAL A 75 -7.12 5.16 -5.21
C VAL A 75 -8.59 4.82 -4.93
N PHE A 76 -9.47 5.04 -5.90
CA PHE A 76 -10.87 4.68 -5.81
C PHE A 76 -11.09 3.17 -5.61
N LEU A 77 -10.48 2.33 -6.46
CA LEU A 77 -10.63 0.88 -6.41
C LEU A 77 -10.07 0.29 -5.13
N VAL A 78 -8.90 0.77 -4.70
CA VAL A 78 -8.24 0.29 -3.49
C VAL A 78 -8.96 0.78 -2.22
N GLY A 79 -9.47 2.01 -2.22
CA GLY A 79 -10.24 2.58 -1.12
C GLY A 79 -11.70 2.12 -1.04
N MET A 80 -12.20 1.36 -2.03
CA MET A 80 -13.60 0.96 -2.13
C MET A 80 -14.18 0.33 -0.85
N PRO A 81 -13.51 -0.62 -0.16
CA PRO A 81 -14.04 -1.21 1.07
C PRO A 81 -14.23 -0.17 2.20
N VAL A 82 -13.40 0.86 2.23
CA VAL A 82 -13.50 1.95 3.22
C VAL A 82 -14.65 2.87 2.85
N TYR A 83 -14.81 3.23 1.58
CA TYR A 83 -15.91 4.10 1.14
C TYR A 83 -17.26 3.45 1.39
N LEU A 84 -17.42 2.17 1.07
CA LEU A 84 -18.67 1.44 1.29
C LEU A 84 -19.04 1.35 2.78
N VAL A 85 -18.07 1.20 3.68
CA VAL A 85 -18.36 1.22 5.12
C VAL A 85 -18.85 2.60 5.56
N ASN A 86 -18.22 3.67 5.09
CA ASN A 86 -18.53 5.04 5.52
C ASN A 86 -19.85 5.60 4.96
N VAL A 87 -20.45 4.97 3.94
CA VAL A 87 -21.77 5.36 3.43
C VAL A 87 -22.88 4.94 4.40
N VAL A 88 -22.66 3.89 5.19
CA VAL A 88 -23.65 3.39 6.15
C VAL A 88 -23.58 4.19 7.45
N PRO A 89 -24.71 4.72 7.96
CA PRO A 89 -24.77 5.35 9.28
C PRO A 89 -24.26 4.43 10.40
N ALA A 90 -23.54 5.01 11.36
CA ALA A 90 -22.86 4.24 12.41
C ALA A 90 -23.78 3.29 13.21
N HIS A 91 -25.03 3.70 13.44
CA HIS A 91 -26.02 2.92 14.19
C HIS A 91 -26.58 1.70 13.44
N LEU A 92 -26.34 1.61 12.12
CA LEU A 92 -26.74 0.48 11.29
C LEU A 92 -25.64 -0.57 11.12
N HIS A 93 -24.44 -0.32 11.67
CA HIS A 93 -23.40 -1.33 11.66
C HIS A 93 -23.71 -2.45 12.65
N PRO A 94 -23.44 -3.71 12.28
CA PRO A 94 -23.55 -4.83 13.20
C PRO A 94 -22.55 -4.67 14.37
N ALA A 95 -22.86 -5.32 15.50
CA ALA A 95 -21.93 -5.40 16.62
C ALA A 95 -20.64 -6.13 16.22
N LEU A 96 -19.52 -5.76 16.85
CA LEU A 96 -18.24 -6.41 16.63
C LEU A 96 -18.31 -7.90 16.97
N SER A 97 -17.75 -8.71 16.09
CA SER A 97 -17.73 -10.17 16.13
C SER A 97 -16.29 -10.69 16.21
N CYS A 98 -16.13 -11.99 16.51
CA CYS A 98 -14.82 -12.64 16.49
C CYS A 98 -14.10 -12.48 15.13
N ARG A 99 -14.87 -12.41 14.03
CA ARG A 99 -14.33 -12.18 12.68
C ARG A 99 -13.68 -10.81 12.53
N ASP A 100 -14.20 -9.78 13.19
CA ASP A 100 -13.62 -8.43 13.15
C ASP A 100 -12.25 -8.41 13.81
N TYR A 101 -12.13 -9.08 14.98
CA TYR A 101 -10.84 -9.22 15.66
C TYR A 101 -9.85 -10.05 14.85
N ALA A 102 -10.28 -11.13 14.19
CA ALA A 102 -9.42 -11.91 13.31
C ALA A 102 -8.95 -11.10 12.09
N SER A 103 -9.84 -10.32 11.49
CA SER A 103 -9.54 -9.48 10.32
C SER A 103 -8.63 -8.31 10.70
N PHE A 104 -8.83 -7.73 11.88
CA PHE A 104 -7.91 -6.75 12.47
C PHE A 104 -6.54 -7.37 12.76
N GLY A 105 -6.50 -8.60 13.26
CA GLY A 105 -5.26 -9.36 13.43
C GLY A 105 -4.51 -9.54 12.12
N LEU A 106 -5.21 -9.84 11.02
CA LEU A 106 -4.60 -9.93 9.68
C LEU A 106 -4.03 -8.57 9.23
N TYR A 107 -4.80 -7.49 9.37
CA TYR A 107 -4.33 -6.14 9.06
C TYR A 107 -3.09 -5.76 9.88
N ALA A 108 -3.17 -5.89 11.20
CA ALA A 108 -2.10 -5.52 12.11
C ALA A 108 -0.85 -6.38 11.90
N GLY A 109 -1.03 -7.70 11.70
CA GLY A 109 0.06 -8.61 11.36
C GLY A 109 0.75 -8.25 10.04
N SER A 110 -0.03 -7.88 9.02
CA SER A 110 0.51 -7.43 7.73
C SER A 110 1.28 -6.11 7.86
N LEU A 111 0.73 -5.15 8.62
CA LEU A 111 1.42 -3.88 8.90
C LEU A 111 2.73 -4.09 9.67
N LEU A 112 2.73 -4.98 10.67
CA LEU A 112 3.95 -5.33 11.39
C LEU A 112 4.99 -5.99 10.47
N PHE A 113 4.55 -6.88 9.58
CA PHE A 113 5.44 -7.51 8.60
C PHE A 113 6.06 -6.48 7.66
N GLU A 114 5.30 -5.50 7.19
CA GLU A 114 5.80 -4.39 6.37
C GLU A 114 6.87 -3.58 7.12
N ILE A 115 6.55 -3.17 8.35
CA ILE A 115 7.47 -2.39 9.20
C ILE A 115 8.77 -3.15 9.41
N ILE A 116 8.71 -4.46 9.67
CA ILE A 116 9.91 -5.29 9.85
C ILE A 116 10.70 -5.40 8.54
N ALA A 117 10.03 -5.65 7.40
CA ALA A 117 10.68 -5.77 6.09
C ALA A 117 11.43 -4.50 5.69
N ASP A 118 10.79 -3.35 5.89
CA ASP A 118 11.36 -2.04 5.57
C ASP A 118 12.47 -1.64 6.55
N ARG A 119 12.32 -1.97 7.84
CA ARG A 119 13.40 -1.78 8.82
C ARG A 119 14.62 -2.63 8.49
N GLN A 120 14.43 -3.90 8.10
CA GLN A 120 15.53 -4.76 7.65
C GLN A 120 16.25 -4.18 6.43
N LYS A 121 15.49 -3.76 5.41
CA LYS A 121 16.07 -3.15 4.19
C LYS A 121 16.79 -1.82 4.47
N SER A 122 16.25 -1.02 5.39
CA SER A 122 16.83 0.28 5.75
C SER A 122 18.06 0.13 6.66
N ALA A 123 18.06 -0.85 7.56
CA ALA A 123 19.24 -1.20 8.35
C ALA A 123 20.37 -1.74 7.45
N TRP A 124 20.05 -2.66 6.55
CA TRP A 124 21.01 -3.22 5.58
C TRP A 124 21.63 -2.13 4.69
N ARG A 125 20.83 -1.19 4.16
CA ARG A 125 21.40 -0.08 3.37
C ARG A 125 22.32 0.83 4.17
N ARG A 126 21.97 1.14 5.42
CA ARG A 126 22.84 1.95 6.29
C ARG A 126 24.15 1.24 6.58
N ALA A 127 24.12 -0.07 6.82
CA ALA A 127 25.33 -0.87 6.99
C ALA A 127 26.19 -0.91 5.70
N GLN A 128 25.56 -0.99 4.53
CA GLN A 128 26.26 -0.88 3.24
C GLN A 128 26.93 0.50 3.05
N GLU A 129 26.24 1.58 3.41
CA GLU A 129 26.78 2.96 3.33
C GLU A 129 27.97 3.16 4.29
N ASN A 130 27.91 2.55 5.47
CA ASN A 130 29.00 2.55 6.46
C ASN A 130 30.17 1.60 6.08
N LYS A 131 30.04 0.84 4.99
CA LYS A 131 31.00 -0.20 4.56
C LYS A 131 31.15 -1.34 5.57
N ASP A 132 30.12 -1.62 6.36
CA ASP A 132 30.10 -2.76 7.28
C ASP A 132 30.00 -4.11 6.53
N HIS A 133 29.48 -4.08 5.29
CA HIS A 133 29.46 -5.24 4.39
C HIS A 133 29.49 -4.81 2.92
N GLU A 134 29.90 -5.73 2.04
CA GLU A 134 29.97 -5.52 0.57
C GLU A 134 28.85 -6.23 -0.21
N GLU A 135 27.85 -6.78 0.50
CA GLU A 135 26.71 -7.44 -0.13
C GLU A 135 26.00 -6.52 -1.13
N LYS A 136 25.66 -7.04 -2.31
CA LYS A 136 25.02 -6.27 -3.40
C LYS A 136 23.51 -6.12 -3.21
N PHE A 137 22.88 -7.05 -2.52
CA PHE A 137 21.43 -7.09 -2.26
C PHE A 137 21.15 -7.86 -0.96
N ILE A 138 20.07 -7.47 -0.28
CA ILE A 138 19.63 -8.13 0.96
C ILE A 138 19.06 -9.52 0.64
N THR A 139 19.48 -10.53 1.41
CA THR A 139 19.01 -11.92 1.28
C THR A 139 18.56 -12.55 2.60
N SER A 140 18.63 -11.80 3.70
CA SER A 140 18.39 -12.29 5.06
C SER A 140 17.06 -11.78 5.64
N GLY A 141 16.60 -12.40 6.72
CA GLY A 141 15.36 -12.02 7.39
C GLY A 141 14.12 -12.31 6.54
N LEU A 142 13.19 -11.36 6.44
CA LEU A 142 11.98 -11.54 5.63
C LEU A 142 12.30 -11.63 4.13
N TRP A 143 13.43 -11.08 3.71
CA TRP A 143 13.91 -11.13 2.33
C TRP A 143 14.42 -12.53 1.93
N SER A 144 14.68 -13.44 2.86
CA SER A 144 14.95 -14.85 2.52
C SER A 144 13.67 -15.65 2.23
N PHE A 145 12.52 -15.19 2.74
CA PHE A 145 11.23 -15.87 2.55
C PHE A 145 10.51 -15.41 1.28
N SER A 146 10.66 -14.14 0.92
CA SER A 146 10.11 -13.54 -0.28
C SER A 146 11.08 -12.49 -0.80
N ARG A 147 11.23 -12.37 -2.12
CA ARG A 147 12.05 -11.30 -2.71
C ARG A 147 11.44 -9.91 -2.54
N HIS A 148 10.13 -9.84 -2.29
CA HIS A 148 9.39 -8.59 -2.08
C HIS A 148 8.44 -8.67 -0.88
N PRO A 149 8.97 -8.85 0.35
CA PRO A 149 8.16 -9.06 1.55
C PRO A 149 7.27 -7.85 1.89
N ASN A 150 7.72 -6.64 1.53
CA ASN A 150 6.94 -5.42 1.68
C ASN A 150 5.67 -5.42 0.79
N TYR A 151 5.75 -5.86 -0.47
CA TYR A 151 4.57 -5.95 -1.33
C TYR A 151 3.61 -7.07 -0.93
N VAL A 152 4.14 -8.14 -0.35
CA VAL A 152 3.30 -9.19 0.26
C VAL A 152 2.47 -8.61 1.40
N SER A 153 3.09 -7.76 2.22
CA SER A 153 2.43 -7.08 3.35
C SER A 153 1.37 -6.11 2.88
N GLU A 154 1.67 -5.32 1.84
CA GLU A 154 0.72 -4.39 1.24
C GLU A 154 -0.57 -5.11 0.82
N VAL A 155 -0.45 -6.24 0.10
CA VAL A 155 -1.62 -7.07 -0.25
C VAL A 155 -2.34 -7.58 1.00
N GLY A 156 -1.60 -8.00 2.03
CA GLY A 156 -2.17 -8.44 3.32
C GLY A 156 -2.93 -7.32 4.06
N ILE A 157 -2.45 -6.08 4.02
CA ILE A 157 -3.09 -4.91 4.60
C ILE A 157 -4.44 -4.66 3.92
N TRP A 158 -4.46 -4.60 2.59
CA TRP A 158 -5.72 -4.38 1.85
C TRP A 158 -6.69 -5.55 1.99
N THR A 159 -6.17 -6.77 2.12
CA THR A 159 -6.98 -7.95 2.41
C THR A 159 -7.59 -7.86 3.81
N GLY A 160 -6.82 -7.42 4.81
CA GLY A 160 -7.29 -7.15 6.17
C GLY A 160 -8.37 -6.07 6.22
N ILE A 161 -8.15 -4.95 5.52
CA ILE A 161 -9.13 -3.85 5.41
C ILE A 161 -10.43 -4.36 4.77
N TRP A 162 -10.34 -5.07 3.64
CA TRP A 162 -11.51 -5.69 3.02
C TRP A 162 -12.22 -6.67 3.95
N ALA A 163 -11.48 -7.52 4.66
CA ALA A 163 -12.05 -8.51 5.57
C ALA A 163 -12.78 -7.86 6.75
N ILE A 164 -12.23 -6.79 7.35
CA ILE A 164 -12.91 -6.00 8.39
C ILE A 164 -14.17 -5.34 7.80
N SER A 165 -14.04 -4.66 6.67
CA SER A 165 -15.18 -3.99 6.00
C SER A 165 -16.31 -4.94 5.61
N SER A 166 -15.97 -6.20 5.29
CA SER A 166 -16.94 -7.19 4.83
C SER A 166 -18.02 -7.53 5.85
N VAL A 167 -17.78 -7.31 7.15
CA VAL A 167 -18.77 -7.51 8.21
C VAL A 167 -19.86 -6.44 8.14
N SER A 168 -19.49 -5.18 7.91
CA SER A 168 -20.44 -4.07 7.73
C SER A 168 -21.34 -4.24 6.50
N PHE A 169 -20.89 -4.98 5.49
CA PHE A 169 -21.66 -5.26 4.27
C PHE A 169 -22.73 -6.34 4.44
N GLN A 170 -22.76 -7.03 5.58
CA GLN A 170 -23.81 -8.02 5.87
C GLN A 170 -25.09 -7.40 6.45
N SER A 171 -25.13 -6.07 6.59
CA SER A 171 -26.33 -5.34 6.96
C SER A 171 -27.40 -5.41 5.85
N THR A 172 -28.67 -5.26 6.21
CA THR A 172 -29.82 -5.27 5.27
C THR A 172 -29.74 -4.18 4.19
N HIS A 173 -28.82 -3.22 4.36
CA HIS A 173 -28.62 -2.10 3.45
C HIS A 173 -27.85 -2.47 2.18
N TYR A 174 -27.09 -3.58 2.20
CA TYR A 174 -26.30 -4.01 1.06
C TYR A 174 -26.73 -5.37 0.51
N PRO A 175 -26.69 -5.55 -0.82
CA PRO A 175 -26.76 -6.86 -1.42
C PRO A 175 -25.55 -7.70 -0.96
N LYS A 176 -25.72 -9.03 -0.81
CA LYS A 176 -24.67 -9.93 -0.31
C LYS A 176 -23.42 -9.91 -1.22
N GLU A 177 -23.63 -9.57 -2.47
CA GLU A 177 -22.66 -9.41 -3.55
C GLU A 177 -21.67 -8.26 -3.29
N THR A 178 -22.00 -7.29 -2.42
CA THR A 178 -21.12 -6.16 -2.07
C THR A 178 -19.79 -6.62 -1.48
N VAL A 179 -19.76 -7.76 -0.78
CA VAL A 179 -18.50 -8.34 -0.27
C VAL A 179 -17.58 -8.75 -1.43
N ALA A 180 -18.13 -9.35 -2.49
CA ALA A 180 -17.37 -9.74 -3.67
C ALA A 180 -16.93 -8.51 -4.48
N LEU A 181 -17.78 -7.49 -4.58
CA LEU A 181 -17.41 -6.22 -5.22
C LEU A 181 -16.24 -5.55 -4.47
N ALA A 182 -16.32 -5.49 -3.14
CA ALA A 182 -15.24 -4.91 -2.32
C ALA A 182 -13.92 -5.70 -2.42
N ALA A 183 -13.96 -6.98 -2.79
CA ALA A 183 -12.75 -7.79 -3.00
C ALA A 183 -11.92 -7.32 -4.21
N VAL A 184 -12.49 -6.45 -5.07
CA VAL A 184 -11.73 -5.78 -6.13
C VAL A 184 -10.53 -5.02 -5.56
N SER A 185 -10.61 -4.46 -4.36
CA SER A 185 -9.49 -3.73 -3.73
C SER A 185 -8.24 -4.61 -3.55
N PRO A 186 -8.24 -5.68 -2.74
CA PRO A 186 -7.05 -6.52 -2.56
C PRO A 186 -6.63 -7.24 -3.84
N LEU A 187 -7.57 -7.65 -4.70
CA LEU A 187 -7.26 -8.31 -5.98
C LEU A 187 -6.56 -7.36 -6.96
N PHE A 188 -7.03 -6.12 -7.05
CA PHE A 188 -6.43 -5.09 -7.89
C PHE A 188 -5.05 -4.69 -7.36
N THR A 189 -4.89 -4.54 -6.04
CA THR A 189 -3.57 -4.30 -5.44
C THR A 189 -2.60 -5.44 -5.73
N TYR A 190 -3.03 -6.69 -5.58
CA TYR A 190 -2.20 -7.85 -5.94
C TYR A 190 -1.81 -7.82 -7.42
N PHE A 191 -2.78 -7.61 -8.33
CA PHE A 191 -2.52 -7.55 -9.76
C PHE A 191 -1.51 -6.47 -10.12
N LEU A 192 -1.71 -5.25 -9.60
CA LEU A 192 -0.81 -4.14 -9.82
C LEU A 192 0.59 -4.47 -9.33
N LEU A 193 0.76 -4.78 -8.04
CA LEU A 193 2.08 -4.99 -7.44
C LEU A 193 2.82 -6.21 -8.01
N ARG A 194 2.10 -7.23 -8.47
CA ARG A 194 2.71 -8.46 -8.98
C ARG A 194 3.07 -8.39 -10.46
N TYR A 195 2.24 -7.73 -11.27
CA TYR A 195 2.32 -7.84 -12.74
C TYR A 195 2.52 -6.52 -13.48
N VAL A 196 2.14 -5.39 -12.90
CA VAL A 196 2.19 -4.09 -13.58
C VAL A 196 3.25 -3.18 -12.96
N SER A 197 3.10 -2.90 -11.67
CA SER A 197 3.94 -2.02 -10.86
C SER A 197 4.61 -2.83 -9.74
N GLY A 198 5.45 -2.19 -8.94
CA GLY A 198 6.12 -2.84 -7.81
C GLY A 198 7.17 -3.87 -8.23
N VAL A 199 6.79 -5.14 -8.34
CA VAL A 199 7.70 -6.27 -8.59
C VAL A 199 8.39 -6.21 -9.96
N PRO A 200 7.68 -6.13 -11.11
CA PRO A 200 8.33 -6.29 -12.42
C PRO A 200 9.40 -5.24 -12.72
N PRO A 201 9.21 -3.94 -12.43
CA PRO A 201 10.27 -2.94 -12.63
C PRO A 201 11.52 -3.21 -11.78
N LEU A 202 11.34 -3.62 -10.52
CA LEU A 202 12.45 -3.92 -9.61
C LEU A 202 13.22 -5.16 -10.06
N GLU A 203 12.51 -6.23 -10.44
CA GLU A 203 13.12 -7.45 -10.96
C GLU A 203 13.88 -7.19 -12.26
N ARG A 204 13.31 -6.41 -13.20
CA ARG A 204 14.00 -6.01 -14.44
C ARG A 204 15.25 -5.18 -14.15
N SER A 205 15.20 -4.28 -13.16
CA SER A 205 16.36 -3.48 -12.77
C SER A 205 17.45 -4.33 -12.13
N ALA A 206 17.07 -5.26 -11.25
CA ALA A 206 17.98 -6.20 -10.61
C ALA A 206 18.63 -7.13 -11.66
N GLU A 207 17.86 -7.63 -12.63
CA GLU A 207 18.38 -8.48 -13.70
C GLU A 207 19.39 -7.74 -14.58
N LYS A 208 19.13 -6.47 -14.91
CA LYS A 208 20.11 -5.64 -15.65
C LYS A 208 21.42 -5.45 -14.90
N LYS A 209 21.38 -5.38 -13.56
CA LYS A 209 22.56 -5.13 -12.72
C LYS A 209 23.32 -6.40 -12.36
N TRP A 210 22.62 -7.51 -12.14
CA TRP A 210 23.16 -8.70 -11.48
C TRP A 210 22.85 -10.02 -12.22
N SER A 211 22.37 -9.99 -13.47
CA SER A 211 22.10 -11.21 -14.25
C SER A 211 23.29 -12.18 -14.33
N GLN A 212 24.52 -11.66 -14.42
CA GLN A 212 25.74 -12.48 -14.48
C GLN A 212 26.29 -12.88 -13.10
N ASP A 213 25.68 -12.42 -12.00
CA ASP A 213 26.15 -12.70 -10.64
C ASP A 213 25.61 -14.06 -10.14
N ALA A 214 26.52 -14.97 -9.80
CA ALA A 214 26.17 -16.30 -9.29
C ALA A 214 25.39 -16.27 -7.97
N ALA A 215 25.62 -15.27 -7.12
CA ALA A 215 24.88 -15.09 -5.88
C ALA A 215 23.43 -14.68 -6.16
N TRP A 216 23.21 -13.79 -7.13
CA TRP A 216 21.87 -13.34 -7.53
C TRP A 216 21.04 -14.50 -8.10
N GLN A 217 21.64 -15.31 -8.98
CA GLN A 217 20.96 -16.47 -9.53
C GLN A 217 20.63 -17.51 -8.44
N THR A 218 21.51 -17.69 -7.46
CA THR A 218 21.25 -18.57 -6.32
C THR A 218 20.11 -18.07 -5.45
N TYR A 219 20.07 -16.76 -5.18
CA TYR A 219 18.99 -16.14 -4.44
C TYR A 219 17.65 -16.25 -5.16
N LYS A 220 17.58 -15.97 -6.47
CA LYS A 220 16.35 -16.15 -7.27
C LYS A 220 15.80 -17.58 -7.25
N ARG A 221 16.69 -18.59 -7.27
CA ARG A 221 16.30 -20.01 -7.19
C ARG A 221 15.77 -20.41 -5.82
N LYS A 222 16.34 -19.86 -4.75
CA LYS A 222 15.99 -20.21 -3.36
C LYS A 222 14.78 -19.42 -2.86
N THR A 223 14.64 -18.17 -3.30
CA THR A 223 13.66 -17.22 -2.77
C THR A 223 12.58 -16.90 -3.81
N PRO A 224 11.30 -17.22 -3.53
CA PRO A 224 10.21 -16.90 -4.43
C PRO A 224 9.94 -15.40 -4.50
N VAL A 225 9.28 -14.97 -5.58
CA VAL A 225 8.97 -13.55 -5.82
C VAL A 225 8.00 -12.98 -4.78
N PHE A 226 6.98 -13.76 -4.39
CA PHE A 226 5.86 -13.27 -3.59
C PHE A 226 5.52 -14.25 -2.46
N TRP A 227 4.93 -15.40 -2.77
CA TRP A 227 4.50 -16.38 -1.76
C TRP A 227 5.45 -17.57 -1.65
N PRO A 228 5.85 -18.00 -0.44
CA PRO A 228 6.82 -19.07 -0.21
C PRO A 228 6.48 -20.42 -0.86
N PHE A 229 5.20 -20.69 -1.14
CA PHE A 229 4.71 -22.02 -1.50
C PHE A 229 4.08 -22.16 -2.89
N LEU A 230 3.84 -21.06 -3.61
CA LEU A 230 3.01 -21.13 -4.82
C LEU A 230 3.79 -21.06 -6.13
N TRP A 231 5.00 -20.49 -6.19
CA TRP A 231 5.69 -20.28 -7.47
C TRP A 231 7.21 -20.29 -7.34
N ARG A 232 7.84 -21.42 -7.65
CA ARG A 232 9.29 -21.53 -7.94
C ARG A 232 9.51 -21.35 -9.44
N LYS A 233 9.53 -20.11 -9.93
CA LYS A 233 10.21 -19.71 -11.18
C LYS A 233 10.70 -18.28 -11.07
#